data_AF-A0A7J2UX35-F1
#
_entry.id   AF-A0A7J2UX35-F1
#
_cell.length_a   1.000
_cell.length_b   1.000
_cell.length_c   1.000
_cell.angle_alpha   90.00
_cell.angle_beta   90.00
_cell.angle_gamma   90.00
#
_symmetry.space_group_name_H-M   'P 1'
#
loop_
_entity.id
_entity.type
_entity.pdbx_description
1 polymer ?
#
loop_
_entity_poly.entity_id
_entity_poly.type
_entity_poly.pdbx_seq_one_letter_code
_entity_poly.pdbx_strand_id
1 'polypeptide(L)' 'PTSILIVATKEGIEKSSQNLSGVDITKPHHLNIEHLAPGGIAGRLTVFTKSALAKIGGAK' A
#
# COMPACT_ATOMS: atom_id res chain seq x y z
N PRO A 1 -3.19 -6.70 -14.18
CA PRO A 1 -1.79 -6.61 -13.69
C PRO A 1 -1.70 -5.71 -12.46
N THR A 2 -1.18 -6.22 -11.35
CA THR A 2 -0.98 -5.46 -10.09
C THR A 2 0.52 -5.27 -9.89
N SER A 3 1.04 -4.10 -10.26
CA SER A 3 2.48 -3.86 -10.38
C SER A 3 3.06 -3.23 -9.11
N ILE A 4 2.36 -2.26 -8.52
CA ILE A 4 2.86 -1.47 -7.39
C ILE A 4 1.79 -1.40 -6.30
N LEU A 5 2.20 -1.53 -5.04
CA LEU A 5 1.38 -1.20 -3.87
C LEU A 5 1.89 0.10 -3.25
N ILE A 6 0.99 1.03 -2.94
CA ILE A 6 1.30 2.27 -2.24
C ILE A 6 0.56 2.26 -0.90
N VAL A 7 1.30 2.40 0.19
CA VAL A 7 0.73 2.49 1.54
C VAL A 7 0.87 3.92 2.03
N ALA A 8 -0.27 4.60 2.19
CA ALA A 8 -0.31 6.01 2.53
C ALA A 8 -1.41 6.32 3.55
N THR A 9 -1.19 7.37 4.35
CA THR A 9 -2.20 7.88 5.30
C THR A 9 -2.93 9.11 4.79
N LYS A 10 -2.45 9.73 3.71
CA LYS A 10 -2.99 10.99 3.19
C LYS A 10 -4.28 10.72 2.41
N GLU A 11 -5.32 11.47 2.76
CA GLU A 11 -6.61 11.40 2.09
C GLU A 11 -6.54 11.95 0.66
N GLY A 12 -7.39 11.43 -0.21
CA GLY A 12 -7.48 11.85 -1.61
C GLY A 12 -6.53 11.12 -2.58
N ILE A 13 -5.50 10.43 -2.09
CA ILE A 13 -4.59 9.63 -2.94
C ILE A 13 -5.35 8.49 -3.64
N GLU A 14 -6.26 7.81 -2.94
CA GLU A 14 -7.10 6.75 -3.54
C GLU A 14 -7.89 7.28 -4.75
N LYS A 15 -8.50 8.46 -4.64
CA LYS A 15 -9.25 9.09 -5.74
C LYS A 15 -8.36 9.50 -6.90
N SER A 16 -7.20 10.11 -6.62
CA SER A 16 -6.31 10.60 -7.69
C SER A 16 -5.67 9.48 -8.49
N SER A 17 -5.52 8.30 -7.89
CA SER A 17 -4.75 7.20 -8.48
C SER A 17 -5.62 6.07 -9.02
N GLN A 18 -6.94 6.15 -8.82
CA GLN A 18 -7.90 5.11 -9.20
C GLN A 18 -7.91 4.83 -10.72
N ASN A 19 -7.45 5.78 -11.53
CA ASN A 19 -7.35 5.63 -12.98
C ASN A 19 -5.97 5.09 -13.46
N LEU A 20 -5.03 4.85 -12.54
CA LEU A 20 -3.70 4.31 -12.88
C LEU A 20 -3.75 2.78 -12.87
N SER A 21 -3.54 2.18 -14.03
CA SER A 21 -3.52 0.73 -14.16
C SER A 21 -2.31 0.11 -13.44
N GLY A 22 -2.58 -0.90 -12.62
CA GLY A 22 -1.55 -1.62 -11.87
C GLY A 22 -0.98 -0.91 -10.65
N VAL A 23 -1.64 0.16 -10.19
CA VAL A 23 -1.37 0.80 -8.91
C VAL A 23 -2.49 0.48 -7.93
N ASP A 24 -2.14 -0.18 -6.83
CA ASP A 24 -3.04 -0.35 -5.69
C ASP A 24 -2.63 0.58 -4.56
N ILE A 25 -3.63 1.15 -3.87
CA ILE A 25 -3.41 1.96 -2.67
C ILE A 25 -4.16 1.36 -1.51
N THR A 26 -3.48 1.32 -0.37
CA THR A 26 -4.12 0.94 0.88
C THR A 26 -3.66 1.83 2.03
N LYS A 27 -4.46 1.85 3.09
CA LYS A 27 -4.11 2.52 4.34
C LYS A 27 -3.37 1.55 5.26
N PRO A 28 -2.48 2.03 6.15
CA PRO A 28 -1.74 1.18 7.08
C PRO A 28 -2.60 0.19 7.88
N HIS A 29 -3.81 0.58 8.27
CA HIS A 29 -4.73 -0.24 9.08
C HIS A 29 -5.53 -1.26 8.24
N HIS A 30 -5.56 -1.11 6.91
CA HIS A 30 -6.21 -2.04 5.99
C HIS A 30 -5.20 -2.90 5.22
N LEU A 31 -3.92 -2.85 5.58
CA LEU A 31 -2.89 -3.67 4.97
C LEU A 31 -3.12 -5.13 5.35
N ASN A 32 -3.13 -6.02 4.36
CA ASN A 32 -3.40 -7.44 4.52
C ASN A 32 -2.36 -8.26 3.74
N ILE A 33 -2.40 -9.58 3.89
CA ILE A 33 -1.43 -10.47 3.24
C ILE A 33 -1.60 -10.51 1.71
N GLU A 34 -2.83 -10.45 1.20
CA GLU A 34 -3.10 -10.47 -0.25
C GLU A 34 -2.56 -9.22 -0.95
N HIS A 35 -2.57 -8.07 -0.27
CA HIS A 35 -1.96 -6.84 -0.76
C HIS A 35 -0.45 -7.03 -0.95
N LEU A 36 0.23 -7.69 -0.02
CA LEU A 36 1.69 -7.87 -0.04
C LEU A 36 2.16 -9.07 -0.88
N ALA A 37 1.32 -10.09 -1.00
CA ALA A 37 1.62 -11.35 -1.68
C ALA A 37 0.43 -11.83 -2.52
N PRO A 38 0.09 -11.12 -3.63
CA PRO A 38 -0.99 -11.53 -4.51
C PRO A 38 -0.68 -12.91 -5.11
N GLY A 39 -1.60 -13.86 -4.95
CA GLY A 39 -1.39 -15.26 -5.36
C GLY A 39 -0.37 -16.03 -4.50
N GLY A 40 -0.04 -15.54 -3.30
CA GLY A 40 0.89 -16.18 -2.38
C GLY A 40 2.38 -15.99 -2.72
N ILE A 41 2.69 -15.12 -3.68
CA ILE A 41 4.08 -14.81 -4.07
C ILE A 41 4.54 -13.56 -3.32
N ALA A 42 5.51 -13.72 -2.42
CA ALA A 42 6.09 -12.62 -1.67
C ALA A 42 6.96 -11.69 -2.54
N GLY A 43 7.23 -10.48 -2.02
CA GLY A 43 8.15 -9.54 -2.67
C GLY A 43 7.48 -8.55 -3.62
N ARG A 44 6.18 -8.27 -3.44
CA ARG A 44 5.51 -7.21 -4.19
C ARG A 44 6.17 -5.85 -3.95
N LEU A 45 6.46 -5.13 -5.03
CA LEU A 45 6.99 -3.78 -4.97
C LEU A 45 6.02 -2.86 -4.21
N THR A 46 6.45 -2.41 -3.03
CA THR A 46 5.62 -1.65 -2.09
C THR A 46 6.30 -0.34 -1.69
N VAL A 47 5.59 0.78 -1.83
CA VAL A 47 6.04 2.11 -1.44
C VAL A 47 5.30 2.56 -0.19
N PHE A 48 6.03 2.88 0.87
CA PHE A 48 5.46 3.42 2.10
C PHE A 48 5.70 4.93 2.20
N THR A 49 4.67 5.71 2.52
CA THR A 49 4.89 7.08 2.97
C THR A 49 5.52 7.07 4.36
N LYS A 50 6.31 8.10 4.69
CA LYS A 50 6.94 8.21 6.02
C LYS A 50 5.93 8.07 7.16
N SER A 51 4.76 8.71 7.02
CA SER A 51 3.66 8.64 7.98
C SER A 51 3.04 7.24 8.09
N ALA A 52 2.92 6.51 6.98
CA ALA A 52 2.42 5.15 6.96
C ALA A 52 3.40 4.20 7.66
N LEU A 53 4.69 4.33 7.35
CA LEU A 53 5.74 3.53 7.97
C LEU A 53 5.80 3.76 9.49
N ALA A 54 5.68 5.02 9.95
CA ALA A 54 5.65 5.33 11.38
C ALA A 54 4.46 4.68 12.11
N LYS A 55 3.30 4.56 11.46
CA LYS A 55 2.13 3.87 12.05
C LYS A 55 2.31 2.36 12.13
N ILE A 56 3.00 1.76 11.17
CA ILE A 56 3.22 0.29 11.11
C ILE A 56 4.38 -0.13 12.01
N GLY A 57 5.44 0.67 12.07
CA GLY A 57 6.67 0.35 12.79
C GLY A 57 6.53 0.24 14.31
N GLY A 58 5.38 0.64 14.88
CA GLY A 58 5.15 0.70 16.32
C GLY A 58 5.93 1.85 16.97
N ALA A 59 5.29 2.59 17.88
CA ALA A 59 6.03 3.45 18.78
C ALA A 59 6.77 2.53 19.77
N LYS A 60 8.08 2.71 19.89
CA LYS A 60 8.89 2.07 20.93
C LYS A 60 8.51 2.61 22.30
#